data_AF-A0A946APB4-F1
#
_entry.id   AF-A0A946APB4-F1
#
_cell.length_a   1.000
_cell.length_b   1.000
_cell.length_c   1.000
_cell.angle_alpha   90.00
_cell.angle_beta   90.00
_cell.angle_gamma   90.00
#
_symmetry.space_group_name_H-M   'P 1'
#
loop_
_entity.id
_entity.type
_entity.pdbx_description
1 polymer ?
#
loop_
_entity_poly.entity_id
_entity_poly.type
_entity_poly.pdbx_seq_one_letter_code
_entity_poly.pdbx_strand_id
1 'polypeptide(L)'
;MNQKTNSHQKLGFELPENYFSTSKAKILDKIQNEQSIPAPVLRIKTWMLEMAAVFILALATTWFLRNGNEELNNFDSLLLDSLVVDDDEFADWFEENYVLNEID
;
A
#
# COMPACT_ATOMS: atom_id res chain seq x y z
N MET A 1 65.56 -30.28 -48.87
CA MET A 1 66.44 -30.18 -47.70
C MET A 1 65.84 -29.16 -46.73
N ASN A 2 65.57 -29.55 -45.48
CA ASN A 2 65.52 -28.77 -44.21
C ASN A 2 64.55 -27.58 -44.05
N GLN A 3 63.89 -27.31 -42.91
CA GLN A 3 63.89 -27.89 -41.57
C GLN A 3 62.59 -27.49 -40.82
N LYS A 4 62.14 -28.36 -39.91
CA LYS A 4 60.98 -28.18 -39.01
C LYS A 4 61.34 -27.26 -37.83
N THR A 5 60.41 -26.41 -37.39
CA THR A 5 60.45 -25.85 -36.02
C THR A 5 59.06 -25.95 -35.37
N ASN A 6 58.85 -27.07 -34.67
CA ASN A 6 57.77 -27.22 -33.69
C ASN A 6 58.29 -26.70 -32.35
N SER A 7 57.76 -25.60 -31.84
CA SER A 7 57.87 -25.27 -30.42
C SER A 7 56.74 -24.34 -30.00
N HIS A 8 55.58 -24.93 -29.72
CA HIS A 8 54.54 -24.27 -28.93
C HIS A 8 54.67 -24.77 -27.50
N GLN A 9 55.33 -23.94 -26.68
CA GLN A 9 55.44 -24.03 -25.24
C GLN A 9 54.02 -24.16 -24.65
N LYS A 10 53.69 -25.33 -24.05
CA LYS A 10 52.39 -25.58 -23.42
C LYS A 10 52.21 -24.64 -22.22
N LEU A 11 51.48 -23.54 -22.40
CA LEU A 11 51.05 -22.67 -21.32
C LEU A 11 50.01 -23.41 -20.45
N GLY A 12 50.18 -23.33 -19.14
CA GLY A 12 49.60 -24.21 -18.12
C GLY A 12 48.07 -24.13 -17.96
N PHE A 13 47.35 -24.74 -18.88
CA PHE A 13 45.96 -25.13 -18.70
C PHE A 13 45.72 -26.48 -19.41
N GLU A 14 45.50 -27.54 -18.62
CA GLU A 14 45.13 -28.85 -19.16
C GLU A 14 43.62 -28.90 -19.36
N LEU A 15 43.21 -29.02 -20.62
CA LEU A 15 41.80 -29.13 -20.95
C LEU A 15 41.30 -30.52 -20.57
N PRO A 16 40.19 -30.65 -19.81
CA PRO A 16 39.57 -31.94 -19.56
C PRO A 16 39.21 -32.63 -20.88
N GLU A 17 39.35 -33.95 -20.92
CA GLU A 17 38.92 -34.73 -22.08
C GLU A 17 37.44 -34.45 -22.37
N ASN A 18 37.13 -34.19 -23.65
CA ASN A 18 35.77 -33.92 -24.11
C ASN A 18 35.08 -32.71 -23.47
N TYR A 19 35.83 -31.74 -22.93
CA TYR A 19 35.27 -30.51 -22.33
C TYR A 19 34.33 -29.80 -23.31
N PHE A 20 34.79 -29.49 -24.52
CA PHE A 20 33.95 -28.78 -25.50
C PHE A 20 32.75 -29.62 -25.97
N SER A 21 32.93 -30.93 -26.12
CA SER A 21 31.87 -31.85 -26.53
C SER A 21 30.74 -31.95 -25.50
N THR A 22 31.07 -31.93 -24.20
CA THR A 22 30.11 -32.10 -23.10
C THR A 22 29.64 -30.79 -22.47
N SER A 23 30.37 -29.68 -22.67
CA SER A 23 30.09 -28.37 -22.08
C SER A 23 28.66 -27.90 -22.31
N LYS A 24 28.19 -27.97 -23.56
CA LYS A 24 26.85 -27.52 -23.95
C LYS A 24 25.77 -28.35 -23.26
N ALA A 25 25.94 -29.67 -23.21
CA ALA A 25 24.99 -30.57 -22.55
C ALA A 25 24.93 -30.31 -21.04
N LYS A 26 26.09 -30.09 -20.41
CA LYS A 26 26.17 -29.80 -18.96
C LYS A 26 25.56 -28.45 -18.59
N ILE A 27 25.75 -27.43 -19.42
CA ILE A 27 25.12 -26.11 -19.24
C ILE A 27 23.59 -26.24 -19.39
N LEU A 28 23.13 -26.96 -20.42
CA LEU A 28 21.72 -27.17 -20.67
C LEU A 28 21.04 -27.93 -19.53
N ASP A 29 21.66 -29.02 -19.05
CA ASP A 29 21.16 -29.82 -17.93
C ASP A 29 21.04 -28.98 -16.65
N LYS A 30 22.03 -28.12 -16.38
CA LYS A 30 21.97 -27.20 -15.23
C LYS A 30 20.81 -26.20 -15.33
N ILE A 31 20.58 -25.61 -16.50
CA ILE A 31 19.49 -24.64 -16.72
C ILE A 31 18.11 -25.32 -16.64
N GLN A 32 18.00 -26.58 -17.09
CA GLN A 32 16.75 -27.34 -17.02
C GLN A 32 16.43 -27.74 -15.56
N ASN A 33 17.44 -28.17 -14.81
CA ASN A 33 17.25 -28.60 -13.42
C ASN A 33 17.01 -27.42 -12.47
N GLU A 34 17.58 -26.24 -12.72
CA GLU A 34 17.31 -25.01 -11.94
C GLU A 34 15.87 -24.49 -12.09
N GLN A 35 15.20 -24.78 -13.22
CA GLN A 35 13.78 -24.42 -13.40
C GLN A 35 12.81 -25.33 -12.62
N SER A 36 13.27 -26.44 -12.06
CA SER A 36 12.40 -27.47 -11.48
C SER A 36 12.10 -27.32 -9.99
N ILE A 37 12.60 -26.26 -9.33
CA ILE A 37 12.36 -26.03 -7.89
C ILE A 37 11.21 -25.00 -7.75
N PRO A 38 9.93 -25.42 -7.64
CA PRO A 38 8.85 -24.49 -7.40
C PRO A 38 9.06 -23.83 -6.03
N ALA A 39 9.18 -22.50 -6.00
CA ALA A 39 9.17 -21.73 -4.77
C ALA A 39 7.87 -22.02 -3.98
N PRO A 40 7.92 -22.14 -2.64
CA PRO A 40 6.73 -22.39 -1.84
C PRO A 40 5.81 -21.16 -1.91
N VAL A 41 4.75 -21.24 -2.72
CA VAL A 41 3.71 -20.20 -2.77
C VAL A 41 2.66 -20.49 -1.70
N LEU A 42 2.48 -19.55 -0.77
CA LEU A 42 1.43 -19.63 0.25
C LEU A 42 0.08 -19.36 -0.43
N ARG A 43 -0.72 -20.41 -0.64
CA ARG A 43 -2.07 -20.27 -1.22
C ARG A 43 -3.07 -19.96 -0.13
N ILE A 44 -3.29 -18.67 0.14
CA ILE A 44 -4.41 -18.22 0.97
C ILE A 44 -5.73 -18.42 0.22
N LYS A 45 -6.73 -18.99 0.90
CA LYS A 45 -8.07 -19.22 0.32
C LYS A 45 -8.78 -17.88 0.17
N THR A 46 -9.32 -17.57 -1.02
CA THR A 46 -9.98 -16.29 -1.34
C THR A 46 -11.13 -15.93 -0.39
N TRP A 47 -11.78 -16.93 0.21
CA TRP A 47 -12.83 -16.72 1.22
C TRP A 47 -12.35 -16.03 2.50
N MET A 48 -11.05 -16.14 2.84
CA MET A 48 -10.48 -15.40 3.98
C MET A 48 -10.30 -13.91 3.69
N LEU A 49 -10.20 -13.52 2.42
CA LEU A 49 -9.96 -12.14 2.04
C LEU A 49 -11.23 -11.29 2.19
N GLU A 50 -12.39 -11.86 1.89
CA GLU A 50 -13.70 -11.22 2.07
C GLU A 50 -13.99 -10.95 3.57
N MET A 51 -13.72 -11.92 4.43
CA MET A 51 -13.89 -11.78 5.88
C MET A 51 -13.01 -10.67 6.47
N ALA A 52 -11.78 -10.54 5.99
CA ALA A 52 -10.86 -9.49 6.46
C ALA A 52 -11.35 -8.09 6.11
N ALA A 53 -11.89 -7.88 4.90
CA ALA A 53 -12.41 -6.58 4.48
C ALA A 53 -13.62 -6.15 5.30
N VAL A 54 -14.57 -7.06 5.53
CA VAL A 54 -15.75 -6.79 6.37
C VAL A 54 -15.35 -6.50 7.81
N PHE A 55 -14.36 -7.19 8.34
CA PHE A 55 -13.86 -6.97 9.70
C PHE A 55 -13.21 -5.59 9.86
N ILE A 56 -12.36 -5.17 8.92
CA ILE A 56 -11.74 -3.84 8.94
C ILE A 56 -12.81 -2.74 8.80
N LEU A 57 -13.78 -2.92 7.90
CA LEU A 57 -14.86 -1.95 7.70
C LEU A 57 -15.75 -1.82 8.95
N ALA A 58 -16.07 -2.93 9.61
CA ALA A 58 -16.85 -2.94 10.85
C ALA A 58 -16.12 -2.22 12.00
N LEU A 59 -14.81 -2.45 12.14
CA LEU A 59 -13.97 -1.77 13.14
C LEU A 59 -13.87 -0.27 12.87
N ALA A 60 -13.62 0.13 11.62
CA ALA A 60 -13.54 1.53 11.22
C ALA A 60 -14.86 2.27 11.47
N THR A 61 -15.98 1.65 11.08
CA THR A 61 -17.33 2.21 11.28
C THR A 61 -17.66 2.35 12.77
N THR A 62 -17.29 1.36 13.58
CA THR A 62 -17.53 1.38 15.03
C THR A 62 -16.72 2.49 15.72
N TRP A 63 -15.46 2.69 15.31
CA TRP A 63 -14.63 3.76 15.86
C TRP A 63 -15.13 5.15 15.46
N PHE A 64 -15.52 5.33 14.19
CA PHE A 64 -16.05 6.59 13.67
C PHE A 64 -17.37 7.00 14.34
N LEU A 65 -18.33 6.08 14.45
CA LEU A 65 -19.62 6.34 15.10
C LEU A 65 -19.48 6.60 16.61
N ARG A 66 -18.47 6.01 17.27
CA ARG A 66 -18.19 6.27 18.68
C ARG A 66 -17.63 7.68 18.89
N ASN A 67 -16.80 8.18 17.99
CA ASN A 67 -16.16 9.50 18.13
C ASN A 67 -17.04 10.67 17.68
N GLY A 68 -17.97 10.46 16.74
CA GLY A 68 -18.76 11.54 16.13
C GLY A 68 -19.82 12.20 17.02
N ASN A 69 -20.18 11.59 18.16
CA ASN A 69 -21.26 12.11 19.03
C ASN A 69 -20.80 13.24 19.97
N GLU A 70 -19.49 13.43 20.17
CA GLU A 70 -18.97 14.43 21.11
C GLU A 70 -18.80 15.81 20.43
N GLU A 71 -18.56 15.83 19.12
CA GLU A 71 -18.34 17.07 18.35
C GLU A 71 -19.67 17.79 18.00
N LEU A 72 -20.73 17.04 17.68
CA LEU A 72 -22.04 17.61 17.34
C LEU A 72 -22.74 18.31 18.52
N ASN A 73 -22.69 17.72 19.72
CA ASN A 73 -23.30 18.31 20.91
C ASN A 73 -22.63 19.65 21.32
N ASN A 74 -21.33 19.77 21.09
CA ASN A 74 -20.60 21.03 21.36
C ASN A 74 -20.91 22.11 20.32
N PHE A 75 -21.07 21.74 19.05
CA PHE A 75 -21.46 22.69 18.00
C PHE A 75 -22.85 23.27 18.23
N ASP A 76 -23.83 22.42 18.56
CA ASP A 76 -25.19 22.88 18.86
C ASP A 76 -25.22 23.78 20.10
N SER A 77 -24.42 23.48 21.13
CA SER A 77 -24.30 24.33 22.31
C SER A 77 -23.68 25.70 21.98
N LEU A 78 -22.64 25.76 21.15
CA LEU A 78 -22.01 27.02 20.75
C LEU A 78 -22.92 27.85 19.82
N LEU A 79 -23.69 27.18 18.96
CA LEU A 79 -24.64 27.83 18.08
C LEU A 79 -25.84 28.37 18.87
N LEU A 80 -26.32 27.61 19.86
CA LEU A 80 -27.38 28.06 20.75
C LEU A 80 -26.93 29.25 21.60
N ASP A 81 -25.72 29.20 22.16
CA ASP A 81 -25.15 30.31 22.95
C ASP A 81 -24.97 31.58 22.11
N SER A 82 -24.59 31.44 20.83
CA SER A 82 -24.52 32.58 19.91
C SER A 82 -25.88 33.16 19.51
N LEU A 83 -26.97 32.39 19.62
CA LEU A 83 -28.32 32.82 19.23
C LEU A 83 -29.17 33.26 20.43
N VAL A 84 -28.81 32.83 21.64
CA VAL A 84 -29.47 33.24 22.88
C VAL A 84 -29.17 34.72 23.11
N VAL A 85 -30.23 35.52 23.08
CA VAL A 85 -30.26 36.91 23.54
C VAL A 85 -31.07 36.93 24.82
N ASP A 86 -30.59 37.65 25.82
CA ASP A 86 -31.30 37.79 27.10
C ASP A 86 -32.66 38.47 26.89
N ASP A 87 -33.71 38.01 27.60
CA ASP A 87 -35.08 38.51 27.43
C ASP A 87 -35.21 40.03 27.62
N ASP A 88 -34.35 40.59 28.48
CA ASP A 88 -34.30 42.03 28.77
C ASP A 88 -33.68 42.85 27.62
N GLU A 89 -32.86 42.22 26.77
CA GLU A 89 -32.17 42.84 25.62
C GLU A 89 -32.80 42.46 24.27
N PHE A 90 -33.71 41.47 24.26
CA PHE A 90 -34.37 40.96 23.07
C PHE A 90 -35.16 42.03 22.30
N ALA A 91 -35.84 42.94 23.00
CA ALA A 91 -36.65 43.99 22.38
C ALA A 91 -35.80 44.93 21.53
N ASP A 92 -34.66 45.38 22.06
CA ASP A 92 -33.73 46.29 21.38
C ASP A 92 -33.03 45.58 20.21
N TRP A 93 -32.57 44.33 20.41
CA TRP A 93 -31.96 43.52 19.35
C TRP A 93 -32.91 43.24 18.17
N PHE A 94 -34.19 42.95 18.47
CA PHE A 94 -35.21 42.69 17.45
C PHE A 94 -35.56 43.96 16.66
N GLU A 95 -35.67 45.10 17.34
CA GLU A 95 -35.92 46.38 16.69
C GLU A 95 -34.79 46.76 15.72
N GLU A 96 -33.52 46.59 16.14
CA GLU A 96 -32.35 46.88 15.30
C GLU A 96 -32.22 45.94 14.09
N ASN A 97 -32.36 44.62 14.28
CA ASN A 97 -32.04 43.65 13.22
C ASN A 97 -33.18 43.42 12.22
N TYR A 98 -34.43 43.62 12.62
CA TYR A 98 -35.60 43.29 11.79
C TYR A 98 -36.51 44.49 11.50
N VAL A 99 -36.76 45.36 12.48
CA VAL A 99 -37.74 46.45 12.32
C VAL A 99 -37.11 47.68 11.65
N LEU A 100 -35.90 48.07 12.06
CA LEU A 100 -35.18 49.21 11.49
C LEU A 100 -34.50 48.87 10.16
N ASN A 101 -34.30 47.59 9.84
CA ASN A 101 -33.66 47.14 8.60
C ASN A 101 -34.65 47.00 7.42
N GLU A 102 -35.97 47.13 7.67
CA GLU A 102 -37.03 47.10 6.65
C GLU A 102 -37.45 48.50 6.14
N ILE A 103 -36.80 49.57 6.60
CA ILE A 103 -37.14 50.96 6.24
C ILE A 103 -35.92 51.67 5.67
N ASP A 104 -36.01 51.99 4.38
CA ASP A 104 -35.41 53.20 3.79
C ASP A 104 -36.22 54.42 4.27
#